data_AF-F3L5U8-F1
#
_entry.id   AF-F3L5U8-F1
#
_cell.length_a   1.000
_cell.length_b   1.000
_cell.length_c   1.000
_cell.angle_alpha   90.00
_cell.angle_beta   90.00
_cell.angle_gamma   90.00
#
_symmetry.space_group_name_H-M   'P 1'
#
loop_
_entity.id
_entity.type
_entity.pdbx_description
1 polymer ?
#
loop_
_entity_poly.entity_id
_entity_poly.type
_entity_poly.pdbx_seq_one_letter_code
_entity_poly.pdbx_strand_id
1 'polypeptide(L)'
;MASLKSDQKAISEALHKAQALRDILEQEFTFLKNNELDAFEKIQVRKSDTLNYLTENSPAIYEKVEQTLYDSLIEAFKVQMNECKSLHLRNALLVDRKLASTRSALELFKTPHNHSFGETYDKLGKLSKSSKVK
;
A
#
# COMPACT_ATOMS: atom_id res chain seq x y z
N MET A 1 31.27 26.95 16.58
CA MET A 1 31.50 26.16 15.33
C MET A 1 31.24 24.66 15.48
N ALA A 2 31.55 24.02 16.62
CA ALA A 2 31.29 22.57 16.81
C ALA A 2 29.79 22.20 16.81
N SER A 3 28.92 23.01 17.42
CA SER A 3 27.46 22.77 17.43
C SER A 3 26.85 22.77 16.02
N LEU A 4 27.16 23.79 15.20
CA LEU A 4 26.66 23.88 13.82
C LEU A 4 27.02 22.65 12.95
N LYS A 5 28.23 22.11 13.10
CA LYS A 5 28.64 20.90 12.34
C LYS A 5 27.87 19.66 12.80
N SER A 6 27.55 19.58 14.09
CA SER A 6 26.72 18.51 14.65
C SER A 6 25.28 18.60 14.14
N ASP A 7 24.73 19.81 14.06
CA ASP A 7 23.37 20.06 13.62
C ASP A 7 23.18 19.75 12.12
N GLN A 8 24.12 20.19 11.29
CA GLN A 8 24.12 19.85 9.87
C GLN A 8 24.21 18.34 9.63
N LYS A 9 25.02 17.64 10.42
CA LYS A 9 25.18 16.18 10.33
C LYS A 9 23.86 15.48 10.66
N ALA A 10 23.16 15.90 11.72
CA ALA A 10 21.88 15.33 12.11
C ALA A 10 20.82 15.49 11.00
N ILE A 11 20.72 16.69 10.40
CA ILE A 11 19.77 16.94 9.30
C ILE A 11 20.13 16.10 8.06
N SER A 12 21.42 15.99 7.73
CA SER A 12 21.87 15.13 6.62
C SER A 12 21.58 13.66 6.85
N GLU A 13 21.71 13.17 8.09
CA GLU A 13 21.43 11.78 8.44
C GLU A 13 19.93 11.49 8.35
N ALA A 14 19.10 12.41 8.81
CA ALA A 14 17.66 12.31 8.67
C ALA A 14 17.20 12.33 7.20
N LEU A 15 17.82 13.17 6.36
CA LEU A 15 17.58 13.16 4.92
C LEU A 15 17.94 11.82 4.29
N HIS A 16 19.08 11.24 4.67
CA HIS A 16 19.48 9.91 4.22
C HIS A 16 18.48 8.83 4.67
N LYS A 17 17.91 8.93 5.87
CA LYS A 17 16.89 8.01 6.37
C LYS A 17 15.54 8.19 5.67
N ALA A 18 15.15 9.42 5.34
CA ALA A 18 13.98 9.70 4.51
C ALA A 18 14.13 9.10 3.11
N GLN A 19 15.33 9.20 2.52
CA GLN A 19 15.65 8.56 1.24
C GLN A 19 15.54 7.03 1.33
N ALA A 20 16.08 6.42 2.40
CA ALA A 20 15.92 4.98 2.63
C ALA A 20 14.45 4.57 2.79
N LEU A 21 13.63 5.39 3.47
CA LEU A 21 12.19 5.16 3.58
C LEU A 21 11.51 5.19 2.21
N ARG A 22 11.86 6.15 1.34
CA ARG A 22 11.36 6.22 -0.03
C ARG A 22 11.62 4.91 -0.79
N ASP A 23 12.85 4.42 -0.73
CA ASP A 23 13.27 3.22 -1.45
C ASP A 23 12.58 1.96 -0.89
N ILE A 24 12.32 1.92 0.42
CA ILE A 24 11.52 0.87 1.06
C ILE A 24 10.07 0.90 0.55
N LEU A 25 9.45 2.08 0.46
CA LEU A 25 8.07 2.23 -0.02
C LEU A 25 7.94 1.83 -1.51
N GLU A 26 8.97 2.06 -2.32
CA GLU A 26 8.98 1.60 -3.73
C GLU A 26 9.17 0.08 -3.84
N GLN A 27 10.00 -0.52 -2.98
CA GLN A 27 10.12 -1.97 -2.86
C GLN A 27 8.80 -2.61 -2.41
N GLU A 28 8.14 -2.05 -1.39
CA GLU A 28 6.80 -2.48 -0.96
C GLU A 28 5.83 -2.48 -2.13
N PHE A 29 5.81 -1.42 -2.94
CA PHE A 29 4.93 -1.34 -4.10
C PHE A 29 5.19 -2.48 -5.09
N THR A 30 6.46 -2.78 -5.36
CA THR A 30 6.87 -3.87 -6.25
C THR A 30 6.41 -5.22 -5.72
N PHE A 31 6.67 -5.53 -4.45
CA PHE A 31 6.24 -6.78 -3.82
C PHE A 31 4.71 -6.91 -3.79
N LEU A 32 4.00 -5.84 -3.44
CA LEU A 32 2.54 -5.81 -3.48
C LEU A 32 2.04 -6.06 -4.89
N LYS A 33 2.62 -5.43 -5.91
CA LYS A 33 2.23 -5.60 -7.32
C LYS A 33 2.41 -7.05 -7.77
N ASN A 34 3.53 -7.68 -7.41
CA ASN A 34 3.88 -9.05 -7.80
C ASN A 34 3.24 -10.15 -6.94
N ASN A 35 2.53 -9.80 -5.87
CA ASN A 35 2.00 -10.74 -4.85
C ASN A 35 3.09 -11.47 -4.04
N GLU A 36 4.26 -10.85 -3.89
CA GLU A 36 5.36 -11.39 -3.09
C GLU A 36 5.15 -11.06 -1.60
N LEU A 37 4.15 -11.67 -0.97
CA LEU A 37 3.71 -11.33 0.38
C LEU A 37 4.78 -11.62 1.45
N ASP A 38 5.57 -12.68 1.30
CA ASP A 38 6.67 -12.99 2.22
C ASP A 38 7.77 -11.91 2.18
N ALA A 39 8.04 -11.35 0.99
CA ALA A 39 8.99 -10.25 0.83
C ALA A 39 8.43 -8.94 1.38
N PHE A 40 7.12 -8.70 1.18
CA PHE A 40 6.40 -7.57 1.75
C PHE A 40 6.40 -7.60 3.30
N GLU A 41 6.22 -8.76 3.92
CA GLU A 41 6.27 -8.91 5.38
C GLU A 41 7.67 -8.64 5.92
N LYS A 42 8.70 -9.24 5.30
CA LYS A 42 10.10 -9.05 5.71
C LYS A 42 10.54 -7.59 5.64
N ILE A 43 10.04 -6.81 4.67
CA ILE A 43 10.42 -5.40 4.55
C ILE A 43 9.71 -4.49 5.57
N GLN A 44 8.61 -4.94 6.22
CA GLN A 44 7.93 -4.15 7.26
C GLN A 44 8.83 -3.85 8.45
N VAL A 45 9.70 -4.78 8.86
CA VAL A 45 10.66 -4.58 9.96
C VAL A 45 11.58 -3.39 9.65
N ARG A 46 12.19 -3.39 8.45
CA ARG A 46 13.09 -2.31 8.01
C ARG A 46 12.38 -0.97 7.91
N LYS A 47 11.11 -0.96 7.49
CA LYS A 47 10.26 0.24 7.46
C LYS A 47 10.01 0.77 8.86
N SER A 48 9.65 -0.11 9.80
CA SER A 48 9.42 0.24 11.21
C SER A 48 10.67 0.86 11.83
N ASP A 49 11.84 0.24 11.66
CA ASP A 49 13.11 0.76 12.19
C ASP A 49 13.44 2.14 11.62
N THR A 50 13.21 2.34 10.32
CA THR A 50 13.45 3.63 9.65
C THR A 50 12.49 4.71 10.13
N LEU A 51 11.20 4.37 10.30
CA LEU A 51 10.19 5.30 10.83
C LEU A 51 10.41 5.66 12.29
N ASN A 52 10.84 4.70 13.13
CA ASN A 52 11.18 4.96 14.52
C ASN A 52 12.32 5.96 14.61
N TYR A 53 13.40 5.75 13.84
CA TYR A 53 14.50 6.70 13.77
C TYR A 53 14.03 8.11 13.34
N LEU A 54 13.23 8.20 12.28
CA LEU A 54 12.73 9.49 11.78
C LEU A 54 11.82 10.17 12.80
N THR A 55 10.98 9.42 13.51
CA THR A 55 10.09 9.94 14.56
C THR A 55 10.90 10.51 15.72
N GLU A 56 11.88 9.76 16.23
CA GLU A 56 12.74 10.16 17.36
C GLU A 56 13.57 11.41 17.05
N ASN A 57 14.03 11.54 15.80
CA ASN A 57 14.91 12.64 15.39
C ASN A 57 14.15 13.85 14.81
N SER A 58 12.86 13.71 14.48
CA SER A 58 12.07 14.79 13.88
C SER A 58 11.94 16.06 14.74
N PRO A 59 11.70 16.01 16.06
CA PRO A 59 11.52 17.23 16.85
C PRO A 59 12.78 18.09 16.85
N ALA A 60 13.95 17.45 16.98
CA ALA A 60 15.24 18.11 16.93
C ALA A 60 15.54 18.74 15.56
N ILE A 61 14.95 18.24 14.47
CA ILE A 61 15.09 18.84 13.13
C ILE A 61 14.14 20.02 12.99
N TYR A 62 12.88 19.88 13.43
CA TYR A 62 11.88 20.93 13.32
C TYR A 62 12.17 22.15 14.21
N GLU A 63 12.74 21.95 15.41
CA GLU A 63 13.19 23.06 16.27
C GLU A 63 14.36 23.85 15.66
N LYS A 64 15.15 23.23 14.78
CA LYS A 64 16.29 23.87 14.10
C LYS A 64 15.89 24.64 12.84
N VAL A 65 14.61 24.58 12.44
CA VAL A 65 14.09 25.23 11.23
C VAL A 65 14.09 26.76 11.29
N GLU A 66 14.13 27.34 12.49
CA GLU A 66 14.25 28.80 12.63
C GLU A 66 15.67 29.33 12.33
N GLN A 67 16.65 28.45 12.10
CA GLN A 67 18.01 28.83 11.73
C GLN A 67 18.18 28.82 10.21
N THR A 68 18.19 30.01 9.60
CA THR A 68 18.37 30.27 8.16
C THR A 68 19.59 29.59 7.52
N LEU A 69 20.54 29.11 8.32
CA LEU A 69 21.74 28.39 7.89
C LEU A 69 21.47 27.02 7.24
N TYR A 70 20.32 26.39 7.50
CA TYR A 70 20.02 25.02 7.06
C TYR A 70 18.79 24.90 6.16
N ASP A 71 18.21 26.02 5.74
CA ASP A 71 16.93 26.06 5.01
C ASP A 71 16.89 25.09 3.83
N SER A 72 17.95 25.02 3.00
CA SER A 72 17.92 24.14 1.82
C SER A 72 17.86 22.64 2.18
N LEU A 73 18.54 22.21 3.25
CA LEU A 73 18.57 20.82 3.68
C LEU A 73 17.25 20.42 4.35
N ILE A 74 16.68 21.33 5.13
CA ILE A 74 15.38 21.16 5.76
C ILE A 74 14.28 21.10 4.69
N GLU A 75 14.31 21.99 3.70
CA GLU A 75 13.34 21.95 2.59
C GLU A 75 13.49 20.66 1.78
N ALA A 76 14.71 20.21 1.49
CA ALA A 76 14.92 18.91 0.85
C ALA A 76 14.33 17.75 1.68
N PHE A 77 14.51 17.78 3.01
CA PHE A 77 13.92 16.79 3.91
C PHE A 77 12.39 16.82 3.89
N LYS A 78 11.76 18.00 3.96
CA LYS A 78 10.29 18.16 3.87
C LYS A 78 9.74 17.61 2.56
N VAL A 79 10.40 17.92 1.43
CA VAL A 79 10.04 17.41 0.11
C VAL A 79 10.10 15.88 0.09
N GLN A 80 11.18 15.28 0.62
CA GLN A 80 11.33 13.83 0.70
C GLN A 80 10.27 13.17 1.60
N MET A 81 9.92 13.79 2.73
CA MET A 81 8.85 13.26 3.60
C MET A 81 7.47 13.34 2.94
N ASN A 82 7.17 14.39 2.17
CA ASN A 82 5.94 14.49 1.39
C ASN A 82 5.87 13.43 0.27
N GLU A 83 7.00 13.15 -0.37
CA GLU A 83 7.12 12.06 -1.34
C GLU A 83 6.85 10.70 -0.67
N CYS A 84 7.47 10.42 0.48
CA CYS A 84 7.22 9.21 1.26
C CYS A 84 5.74 9.06 1.64
N LYS A 85 5.07 10.13 2.07
CA LYS A 85 3.62 10.11 2.35
C LYS A 85 2.81 9.70 1.12
N SER A 86 3.14 10.26 -0.05
CA SER A 86 2.44 9.97 -1.31
C SER A 86 2.63 8.52 -1.74
N LEU A 87 3.86 7.99 -1.63
CA LEU A 87 4.16 6.58 -1.92
C LEU A 87 3.46 5.63 -0.95
N HIS A 88 3.41 5.98 0.33
CA HIS A 88 2.71 5.17 1.32
C HIS A 88 1.20 5.11 1.06
N LEU A 89 0.57 6.24 0.70
CA LEU A 89 -0.83 6.28 0.29
C LEU A 89 -1.10 5.43 -0.96
N ARG A 90 -0.20 5.47 -1.95
CA ARG A 90 -0.28 4.60 -3.14
C ARG A 90 -0.27 3.12 -2.75
N ASN A 91 0.61 2.72 -1.83
CA ASN A 91 0.70 1.34 -1.35
C ASN A 91 -0.56 0.91 -0.60
N ALA A 92 -1.09 1.77 0.28
CA ALA A 92 -2.33 1.50 1.01
C ALA A 92 -3.52 1.28 0.06
N LEU A 93 -3.68 2.13 -0.95
CA LEU A 93 -4.73 1.97 -1.97
C LEU A 93 -4.62 0.65 -2.74
N LEU A 94 -3.39 0.20 -3.02
CA LEU A 94 -3.17 -1.09 -3.69
C LEU A 94 -3.58 -2.26 -2.79
N VAL A 95 -3.23 -2.22 -1.50
CA VAL A 95 -3.65 -3.22 -0.51
C VAL A 95 -5.18 -3.27 -0.42
N ASP A 96 -5.84 -2.12 -0.29
CA ASP A 96 -7.31 -2.04 -0.19
C ASP A 96 -8.00 -2.65 -1.41
N ARG A 97 -7.50 -2.36 -2.62
CA ARG A 97 -8.04 -2.95 -3.85
C ARG A 97 -7.87 -4.46 -3.89
N LYS A 98 -6.72 -4.98 -3.45
CA LYS A 98 -6.48 -6.43 -3.38
C LYS A 98 -7.37 -7.11 -2.34
N LEU A 99 -7.57 -6.48 -1.19
CA LEU A 99 -8.50 -6.97 -0.16
C LEU A 99 -9.96 -6.96 -0.66
N ALA A 100 -10.37 -5.91 -1.37
CA ALA A 100 -11.70 -5.85 -1.97
C ALA A 100 -11.90 -6.99 -2.99
N SER A 101 -10.92 -7.22 -3.87
CA SER A 101 -10.99 -8.28 -4.88
C SER A 101 -11.05 -9.68 -4.26
N THR A 102 -10.23 -9.95 -3.24
CA THR A 102 -10.25 -11.25 -2.54
C THR A 102 -11.55 -11.49 -1.80
N ARG A 103 -12.11 -10.47 -1.12
CA ARG A 103 -13.44 -10.55 -0.50
C ARG A 103 -14.53 -10.83 -1.52
N SER A 104 -14.55 -10.10 -2.65
CA SER A 104 -15.53 -10.34 -3.72
C SER A 104 -15.44 -11.75 -4.28
N ALA A 105 -14.22 -12.27 -4.51
CA ALA A 105 -14.03 -13.64 -4.96
C ALA A 105 -14.58 -14.66 -3.94
N LEU A 106 -14.33 -14.46 -2.64
CA LEU A 106 -14.87 -15.32 -1.59
C LEU A 106 -16.40 -15.28 -1.52
N GLU A 107 -17.03 -14.12 -1.69
CA GLU A 107 -18.49 -14.01 -1.71
C GLU A 107 -19.11 -14.76 -2.90
N LEU A 108 -18.48 -14.72 -4.08
CA LEU A 108 -18.92 -15.52 -5.24
C LEU A 108 -18.89 -17.03 -4.97
N PHE A 109 -17.91 -17.51 -4.19
CA PHE A 109 -17.85 -18.92 -3.80
C PHE A 109 -18.86 -19.29 -2.71
N LYS A 110 -19.23 -18.36 -1.83
CA LYS A 110 -20.22 -18.58 -0.78
C LYS A 110 -21.65 -18.59 -1.31
N THR A 111 -21.95 -17.79 -2.33
CA THR A 111 -23.25 -17.86 -3.00
C THR A 111 -23.37 -19.22 -3.66
N PRO A 112 -24.28 -20.10 -3.23
CA PRO A 112 -24.52 -21.36 -3.92
C PRO A 112 -24.81 -21.02 -5.38
N HIS A 113 -24.22 -21.77 -6.30
CA HIS A 113 -24.71 -21.82 -7.68
C HIS A 113 -26.21 -22.18 -7.64
N ASN A 114 -27.07 -21.17 -7.54
CA ASN A 114 -28.42 -21.21 -8.09
C ASN A 114 -28.27 -21.20 -9.61
N HIS A 115 -27.60 -22.21 -10.14
CA HIS A 115 -27.85 -22.67 -11.48
C HIS A 115 -29.28 -23.21 -11.46
N SER A 116 -30.26 -22.30 -11.54
CA SER A 116 -31.53 -22.58 -12.17
C SER A 116 -31.26 -22.80 -13.68
N PHE A 117 -30.50 -23.85 -13.97
CA PHE A 117 -30.41 -24.44 -15.30
C PHE A 117 -31.50 -25.52 -15.45
N GLY A 118 -32.24 -25.85 -14.38
CA GLY A 118 -33.39 -26.75 -14.41
C GLY A 118 -34.68 -26.11 -14.95
N GLU A 119 -34.87 -24.79 -14.81
CA GLU A 119 -36.14 -24.14 -15.18
C GLU A 119 -36.20 -23.65 -16.65
N THR A 120 -35.05 -23.57 -17.34
CA THR A 120 -34.98 -23.15 -18.75
C THR A 120 -35.05 -24.33 -19.74
N TYR A 121 -34.82 -25.57 -19.29
CA TYR A 121 -34.92 -26.76 -20.15
C TYR A 121 -36.30 -27.45 -20.13
N ASP A 122 -37.16 -27.22 -19.13
CA ASP A 122 -38.51 -27.82 -19.10
C ASP A 122 -39.52 -27.09 -20.01
N LYS A 123 -39.20 -25.87 -20.46
CA LYS A 123 -40.12 -25.07 -21.29
C LYS A 123 -40.03 -25.31 -22.80
N LEU A 124 -39.12 -26.16 -23.27
CA LEU A 124 -39.02 -26.53 -24.70
C LEU A 124 -39.47 -27.97 -25.03
N GLY A 125 -39.95 -28.72 -24.03
CA GLY A 125 -40.07 -30.18 -24.11
C GLY A 125 -41.46 -30.80 -23.93
N LYS A 126 -42.57 -30.06 -24.10
CA LYS A 126 -43.92 -30.67 -24.13
C LYS A 126 -44.61 -30.45 -25.47
N LEU A 127 -44.03 -31.04 -26.51
CA LEU A 127 -44.78 -31.48 -27.68
C LEU A 127 -45.65 -32.68 -27.27
N SER A 128 -46.88 -32.42 -26.79
CA SER A 128 -47.93 -33.43 -26.77
C SER A 128 -48.47 -33.60 -28.19
N LYS A 129 -47.74 -34.35 -29.03
CA LYS A 129 -48.31 -34.92 -30.27
C LYS A 129 -49.04 -36.23 -29.93
N SER A 130 -50.34 -36.22 -30.23
CA SER A 130 -51.15 -37.30 -30.81
C SER A 130 -51.20 -38.68 -30.12
N SER A 131 -52.41 -39.13 -29.76
CA SER A 131 -53.04 -40.32 -30.37
C SER A 131 -54.49 -40.57 -29.88
N LYS A 132 -55.44 -40.23 -30.75
CA LYS A 132 -56.59 -40.99 -31.30
C LYS A 132 -57.31 -42.10 -30.47
N VAL A 133 -58.61 -42.20 -30.78
CA VAL A 133 -59.57 -43.33 -30.62
C VAL A 133 -60.27 -43.33 -29.24
N LYS A 134 -61.59 -43.14 -29.15
CA LYS A 134 -62.68 -43.90 -29.79
C LYS A 134 -63.96 -43.06 -29.87
#